data_AF-A0AAD4HED1-F1
#
_entry.id   AF-A0AAD4HED1-F1
#
_cell.length_a   1.000
_cell.length_b   1.000
_cell.length_c   1.000
_cell.angle_alpha   90.00
_cell.angle_beta   90.00
_cell.angle_gamma   90.00
#
_symmetry.space_group_name_H-M   'P 1'
#
loop_
_entity.id
_entity.type
_entity.pdbx_description
1 polymer ?
#
loop_
_entity_poly.entity_id
_entity_poly.type
_entity_poly.pdbx_seq_one_letter_code
_entity_poly.pdbx_strand_id
1 'polypeptide(L)'
;MARMRRFTASADKLYVKSSDSEHHFYGLLSKIWHWRAKLYYRGDIVQVNEHLENLLQCTCTRYLARREALMGLAEVAFCEGRLSEAMDILQQIVEMSEGERSHDILWYTVLKAIVASKQGDHTLARELIYKAPKSSQFFELRSAFIFLHRSCGAACIELTAGAYDKAESHFIATIEGCDIQGHLNFKAYSKRGLGEIAFAHDDLALAA
;
A
#
# COMPACT_ATOMS: atom_id res chain seq x y z
N MET A 1 2.80 -7.60 29.22
CA MET A 1 2.43 -8.61 28.19
C MET A 1 1.15 -8.19 27.49
N ALA A 2 1.25 -7.48 26.37
CA ALA A 2 0.08 -7.12 25.56
C ALA A 2 -0.34 -8.34 24.72
N ARG A 3 -1.55 -8.87 24.94
CA ARG A 3 -2.14 -9.90 24.08
C ARG A 3 -2.28 -9.33 22.67
N MET A 4 -1.40 -9.75 21.76
CA MET A 4 -1.58 -9.59 20.33
C MET A 4 -2.86 -10.35 19.95
N ARG A 5 -3.99 -9.64 19.83
CA ARG A 5 -5.21 -10.23 19.28
C ARG A 5 -4.91 -10.56 17.83
N ARG A 6 -4.55 -11.81 17.54
CA ARG A 6 -4.67 -12.35 16.19
C ARG A 6 -6.12 -12.15 15.78
N PHE A 7 -6.37 -11.35 14.76
CA PHE A 7 -7.66 -11.36 14.09
C PHE A 7 -7.81 -12.76 13.47
N THR A 8 -8.52 -13.66 14.16
CA THR A 8 -8.75 -15.06 13.75
C THR A 8 -10.00 -15.22 12.87
N ALA A 9 -10.64 -14.11 12.49
CA ALA A 9 -11.72 -14.15 11.52
C ALA A 9 -11.10 -14.26 10.12
N SER A 10 -11.44 -15.32 9.36
CA SER A 10 -11.12 -15.37 7.94
C SER A 10 -11.80 -14.19 7.23
N ALA A 11 -11.21 -13.69 6.15
CA ALA A 11 -11.79 -12.59 5.36
C ALA A 11 -13.24 -12.90 4.92
N ASP A 12 -13.60 -14.17 4.75
CA ASP A 12 -14.96 -14.64 4.47
C ASP A 12 -15.94 -14.39 5.62
N LYS A 13 -15.50 -14.50 6.88
CA LYS A 13 -16.34 -14.23 8.06
C LYS A 13 -16.65 -12.75 8.24
N LEU A 14 -15.82 -11.87 7.64
CA LEU A 14 -16.01 -10.42 7.66
C LEU A 14 -16.79 -9.93 6.43
N TYR A 15 -17.04 -10.80 5.45
CA TYR A 15 -17.75 -10.46 4.23
C TYR A 15 -19.27 -10.55 4.44
N VAL A 16 -19.91 -9.39 4.58
CA VAL A 16 -21.38 -9.30 4.50
C VAL A 16 -21.77 -9.16 3.04
N LYS A 17 -22.37 -10.21 2.48
CA LYS A 17 -22.89 -10.21 1.11
C LYS A 17 -24.03 -9.17 1.05
N SER A 18 -23.82 -8.05 0.35
CA SER A 18 -24.90 -7.09 0.11
C SER A 18 -25.99 -7.78 -0.71
N SER A 19 -27.15 -8.00 -0.11
CA SER A 19 -28.34 -8.50 -0.80
C SER A 19 -28.87 -7.45 -1.78
N ASP A 20 -29.17 -7.92 -2.99
CA ASP A 20 -30.09 -7.37 -3.98
C ASP A 20 -29.76 -6.06 -4.71
N SER A 21 -29.56 -6.25 -6.03
CA SER A 21 -29.86 -5.44 -7.23
C SER A 21 -29.74 -3.91 -7.29
N GLU A 22 -29.79 -3.14 -6.22
CA GLU A 22 -29.82 -1.67 -6.32
C GLU A 22 -28.44 -1.00 -6.15
N HIS A 23 -27.43 -1.75 -5.70
CA HIS A 23 -26.09 -1.23 -5.45
C HIS A 23 -24.99 -2.05 -6.14
N HIS A 24 -25.23 -2.34 -7.42
CA HIS A 24 -24.35 -3.18 -8.24
C HIS A 24 -22.88 -2.68 -8.26
N PHE A 25 -22.64 -1.39 -8.01
CA PHE A 25 -21.32 -0.78 -7.85
C PHE A 25 -20.67 -1.08 -6.49
N TYR A 26 -21.37 -0.88 -5.37
CA TYR A 26 -20.84 -1.16 -4.04
C TYR A 26 -20.62 -2.66 -3.82
N GLY A 27 -21.48 -3.51 -4.39
CA GLY A 27 -21.26 -4.96 -4.38
C GLY A 27 -20.00 -5.38 -5.15
N LEU A 28 -19.65 -4.65 -6.22
CA LEU A 28 -18.41 -4.89 -6.97
C LEU A 28 -17.17 -4.45 -6.17
N LEU A 29 -17.18 -3.25 -5.60
CA LEU A 29 -16.10 -2.75 -4.74
C LEU A 29 -15.88 -3.64 -3.51
N SER A 30 -16.97 -4.06 -2.86
CA SER A 30 -16.89 -4.97 -1.71
C SER A 30 -16.21 -6.29 -2.06
N LYS A 31 -16.50 -6.88 -3.23
CA LYS A 31 -15.80 -8.07 -3.72
C LYS A 31 -14.31 -7.81 -3.97
N ILE A 32 -13.97 -6.71 -4.61
CA ILE A 32 -12.57 -6.33 -4.86
C ILE A 32 -11.81 -6.19 -3.54
N TRP A 33 -12.36 -5.43 -2.59
CA TRP A 33 -11.74 -5.25 -1.27
C TRP A 33 -11.67 -6.53 -0.45
N HIS A 34 -12.64 -7.43 -0.60
CA HIS A 34 -12.59 -8.75 0.02
C HIS A 34 -11.40 -9.58 -0.49
N TRP A 35 -11.18 -9.63 -1.80
CA TRP A 35 -10.05 -10.37 -2.37
C TRP A 35 -8.70 -9.73 -2.05
N ARG A 36 -8.62 -8.39 -2.05
CA ARG A 36 -7.43 -7.69 -1.55
C ARG A 36 -7.18 -7.98 -0.08
N ALA A 37 -8.20 -8.00 0.77
CA ALA A 37 -8.04 -8.39 2.17
C ALA A 37 -7.51 -9.83 2.30
N LYS A 38 -8.01 -10.77 1.48
CA LYS A 38 -7.47 -12.15 1.46
C LYS A 38 -5.97 -12.17 1.15
N LEU A 39 -5.49 -11.36 0.20
CA LEU A 39 -4.04 -11.23 -0.07
C LEU A 39 -3.27 -10.88 1.22
N TYR A 40 -3.71 -9.86 1.96
CA TYR A 40 -3.07 -9.42 3.21
C TYR A 40 -3.14 -10.45 4.35
N TYR A 41 -4.15 -11.33 4.35
CA TYR A 41 -4.32 -12.39 5.34
C TYR A 41 -3.75 -13.75 4.90
N ARG A 42 -2.77 -13.75 3.99
CA ARG A 42 -2.12 -14.97 3.45
C ARG A 42 -3.10 -15.93 2.78
N GLY A 43 -4.12 -15.39 2.12
CA GLY A 43 -4.96 -16.15 1.20
C GLY A 43 -4.15 -16.68 0.03
N ASP A 44 -4.73 -17.64 -0.69
CA ASP A 44 -4.13 -18.20 -1.90
C ASP A 44 -4.00 -17.10 -2.97
N ILE A 45 -2.76 -16.77 -3.31
CA ILE A 45 -2.45 -15.67 -4.23
C ILE A 45 -2.94 -15.96 -5.66
N VAL A 46 -2.95 -17.23 -6.08
CA VAL A 46 -3.45 -17.66 -7.39
C VAL A 46 -4.96 -17.41 -7.45
N GLN A 47 -5.68 -17.84 -6.41
CA GLN A 47 -7.12 -17.60 -6.30
C GLN A 47 -7.45 -16.10 -6.25
N VAL A 48 -6.66 -15.31 -5.51
CA VAL A 48 -6.83 -13.84 -5.46
C VAL A 48 -6.66 -13.24 -6.85
N ASN A 49 -5.61 -13.64 -7.60
CA ASN A 49 -5.36 -13.17 -8.95
C ASN A 49 -6.53 -13.46 -9.89
N GLU A 50 -6.95 -14.73 -9.98
CA GLU A 50 -8.06 -15.17 -10.84
C GLU A 50 -9.35 -14.39 -10.55
N HIS A 51 -9.68 -14.18 -9.28
CA HIS A 51 -10.88 -13.42 -8.93
C HIS A 51 -10.77 -11.94 -9.25
N LEU A 52 -9.60 -11.32 -9.07
CA LEU A 52 -9.39 -9.91 -9.43
C LEU A 52 -9.41 -9.70 -10.95
N GLU A 53 -8.85 -10.61 -11.74
CA GLU A 53 -8.93 -10.58 -13.21
C GLU A 53 -10.39 -10.69 -13.70
N ASN A 54 -11.14 -11.64 -13.14
CA ASN A 54 -12.57 -11.80 -13.43
C ASN A 54 -13.37 -10.54 -13.07
N LEU A 55 -13.07 -9.93 -11.91
CA LEU A 55 -13.72 -8.68 -11.49
C LEU A 55 -13.32 -7.52 -12.39
N LEU A 56 -12.05 -7.43 -12.84
CA LEU A 56 -11.58 -6.40 -13.76
C LEU A 56 -12.37 -6.42 -15.07
N GLN A 57 -12.65 -7.59 -15.64
CA GLN A 57 -13.50 -7.71 -16.84
C GLN A 57 -14.91 -7.15 -16.62
N CYS A 58 -15.44 -7.28 -15.40
CA CYS A 58 -16.75 -6.76 -15.01
C CYS A 58 -16.76 -5.26 -14.67
N THR A 59 -15.59 -4.58 -14.71
CA THR A 59 -15.43 -3.16 -14.32
C THR A 59 -15.35 -2.19 -15.51
N CYS A 60 -15.54 -2.66 -16.75
CA CYS A 60 -15.20 -1.93 -17.98
C CYS A 60 -15.78 -0.50 -18.10
N THR A 61 -16.89 -0.18 -17.44
CA THR A 61 -17.51 1.16 -17.43
C THR A 61 -17.41 1.90 -16.09
N ARG A 62 -16.74 1.32 -15.09
CA ARG A 62 -16.75 1.80 -13.69
C ARG A 62 -15.34 2.14 -13.24
N TYR A 63 -14.95 3.39 -13.50
CA TYR A 63 -13.63 3.94 -13.20
C TYR A 63 -13.05 3.50 -11.84
N LEU A 64 -13.76 3.79 -10.73
CA LEU A 64 -13.27 3.48 -9.39
C LEU A 64 -13.08 1.96 -9.17
N ALA A 65 -14.04 1.15 -9.63
CA ALA A 65 -13.94 -0.30 -9.46
C ALA A 65 -12.81 -0.89 -10.31
N ARG A 66 -12.61 -0.38 -11.53
CA ARG A 66 -11.50 -0.76 -12.40
C ARG A 66 -10.16 -0.43 -11.75
N ARG A 67 -10.03 0.80 -11.23
CA ARG A 67 -8.83 1.26 -10.52
C ARG A 67 -8.49 0.39 -9.32
N GLU A 68 -9.48 0.06 -8.48
CA GLU A 68 -9.27 -0.78 -7.30
C GLU A 68 -8.94 -2.23 -7.66
N ALA A 69 -9.50 -2.78 -8.76
CA ALA A 69 -9.15 -4.12 -9.25
C ALA A 69 -7.71 -4.15 -9.78
N LEU A 70 -7.33 -3.16 -10.61
CA LEU A 70 -5.94 -3.01 -11.07
C LEU A 70 -4.98 -2.87 -9.90
N MET A 71 -5.34 -2.09 -8.88
CA MET A 71 -4.53 -1.94 -7.67
C MET A 71 -4.31 -3.28 -6.96
N GLY A 72 -5.33 -4.13 -6.85
CA GLY A 72 -5.18 -5.48 -6.32
C GLY A 72 -4.25 -6.36 -7.17
N LEU A 73 -4.35 -6.28 -8.49
CA LEU A 73 -3.47 -7.03 -9.40
C LEU A 73 -2.01 -6.56 -9.32
N ALA A 74 -1.77 -5.26 -9.17
CA ALA A 74 -0.43 -4.73 -8.92
C ALA A 74 0.17 -5.26 -7.60
N GLU A 75 -0.65 -5.33 -6.53
CA GLU A 75 -0.23 -5.92 -5.24
C GLU A 75 0.11 -7.41 -5.40
N VAL A 76 -0.68 -8.18 -6.16
CA VAL A 76 -0.41 -9.59 -6.48
C VAL A 76 0.91 -9.73 -7.24
N ALA A 77 1.07 -9.00 -8.35
CA ALA A 77 2.29 -9.05 -9.16
C ALA A 77 3.53 -8.69 -8.34
N PHE A 78 3.43 -7.69 -7.46
CA PHE A 78 4.50 -7.32 -6.54
C PHE A 78 4.84 -8.46 -5.57
N CYS A 79 3.84 -9.08 -4.94
CA CYS A 79 4.04 -10.20 -4.02
C CYS A 79 4.66 -11.43 -4.69
N GLU A 80 4.37 -11.67 -5.96
CA GLU A 80 4.94 -12.77 -6.75
C GLU A 80 6.28 -12.42 -7.41
N GLY A 81 6.82 -11.22 -7.16
CA GLY A 81 8.10 -10.76 -7.71
C GLY A 81 8.06 -10.36 -9.18
N ARG A 82 6.87 -10.29 -9.80
CA ARG A 82 6.66 -9.77 -11.15
C ARG A 82 6.68 -8.24 -11.16
N LEU A 83 7.84 -7.66 -10.82
CA LEU A 83 7.99 -6.23 -10.57
C LEU A 83 7.71 -5.36 -11.80
N SER A 84 8.07 -5.82 -13.00
CA SER A 84 7.77 -5.07 -14.24
C SER A 84 6.28 -4.98 -14.51
N GLU A 85 5.54 -6.09 -14.32
CA GLU A 85 4.08 -6.10 -14.46
C GLU A 85 3.42 -5.20 -13.41
N ALA A 86 3.88 -5.26 -12.15
CA ALA A 86 3.40 -4.37 -11.10
C ALA A 86 3.62 -2.89 -11.47
N MET A 87 4.78 -2.55 -12.04
CA MET A 87 5.12 -1.22 -12.51
C MET A 87 4.18 -0.75 -13.63
N ASP A 88 3.93 -1.59 -14.63
CA ASP A 88 3.07 -1.28 -15.78
C ASP A 88 1.62 -1.05 -15.35
N ILE A 89 1.10 -1.89 -14.44
CA ILE A 89 -0.25 -1.73 -13.88
C ILE A 89 -0.35 -0.43 -13.08
N LEU A 90 0.65 -0.11 -12.24
CA LEU A 90 0.66 1.14 -11.48
C LEU A 90 0.75 2.37 -12.38
N GLN A 91 1.52 2.29 -13.48
CA GLN A 91 1.58 3.34 -14.48
C GLN A 91 0.20 3.54 -15.14
N GLN A 92 -0.48 2.46 -15.53
CA GLN A 92 -1.84 2.52 -16.08
C GLN A 92 -2.81 3.20 -15.10
N ILE A 93 -2.72 2.90 -13.81
CA ILE A 93 -3.57 3.55 -12.78
C ILE A 93 -3.29 5.05 -12.69
N VAL A 94 -2.01 5.45 -12.73
CA VAL A 94 -1.62 6.87 -12.68
C VAL A 94 -2.14 7.62 -13.90
N GLU A 95 -1.96 7.07 -15.11
CA GLU A 95 -2.48 7.65 -16.37
C GLU A 95 -4.00 7.76 -16.36
N MET A 96 -4.69 6.73 -15.87
CA MET A 96 -6.15 6.76 -15.68
C MET A 96 -6.58 7.82 -14.67
N SER A 97 -5.70 8.25 -13.76
CA SER A 97 -5.99 9.23 -12.71
C SER A 97 -5.56 10.65 -13.08
N GLU A 98 -5.10 10.89 -14.32
CA GLU A 98 -4.78 12.24 -14.79
C GLU A 98 -6.04 13.13 -14.78
N GLY A 99 -5.98 14.23 -14.03
CA GLY A 99 -7.10 15.16 -13.82
C GLY A 99 -7.92 14.91 -12.54
N GLU A 100 -7.64 13.85 -11.79
CA GLU A 100 -8.30 13.53 -10.52
C GLU A 100 -7.61 14.17 -9.29
N ARG A 101 -8.26 14.05 -8.13
CA ARG A 101 -7.76 14.60 -6.85
C ARG A 101 -6.35 14.08 -6.51
N SER A 102 -5.42 14.99 -6.26
CA SER A 102 -3.98 14.76 -5.99
C SER A 102 -3.61 13.66 -4.97
N HIS A 103 -4.49 13.32 -4.03
CA HIS A 103 -4.23 12.31 -3.00
C HIS A 103 -4.20 10.86 -3.51
N ASP A 104 -5.06 10.48 -4.46
CA ASP A 104 -5.13 9.11 -4.98
C ASP A 104 -3.86 8.84 -5.81
N ILE A 105 -3.46 9.83 -6.62
CA ILE A 105 -2.23 9.80 -7.42
C ILE A 105 -1.00 9.61 -6.54
N LEU A 106 -0.96 10.24 -5.36
CA LEU A 106 0.16 10.09 -4.42
C LEU A 106 0.34 8.63 -3.98
N TRP A 107 -0.74 7.96 -3.57
CA TRP A 107 -0.66 6.58 -3.08
C TRP A 107 -0.07 5.65 -4.13
N TYR A 108 -0.57 5.73 -5.37
CA TYR A 108 -0.07 4.93 -6.48
C TYR A 108 1.37 5.28 -6.85
N THR A 109 1.72 6.57 -6.80
CA THR A 109 3.11 7.04 -7.03
C THR A 109 4.08 6.51 -5.99
N VAL A 110 3.69 6.48 -4.71
CA VAL A 110 4.50 5.91 -3.62
C VAL A 110 4.72 4.41 -3.84
N LEU A 111 3.68 3.66 -4.19
CA LEU A 111 3.82 2.24 -4.49
C LEU A 111 4.72 2.00 -5.69
N LYS A 112 4.56 2.80 -6.75
CA LYS A 112 5.43 2.77 -7.93
C LYS A 112 6.89 3.01 -7.56
N ALA A 113 7.15 3.95 -6.64
CA ALA A 113 8.48 4.19 -6.11
C ALA A 113 9.04 2.99 -5.34
N ILE A 114 8.22 2.30 -4.56
CA ILE A 114 8.61 1.06 -3.86
C ILE A 114 8.96 -0.04 -4.87
N VAL A 115 8.17 -0.21 -5.93
CA VAL A 115 8.47 -1.17 -7.01
C VAL A 115 9.80 -0.84 -7.68
N ALA A 116 10.02 0.42 -8.08
CA ALA A 116 11.29 0.88 -8.67
C ALA A 116 12.48 0.56 -7.75
N SER A 117 12.34 0.82 -6.44
CA SER A 117 13.39 0.50 -5.48
C SER A 117 13.64 -1.00 -5.35
N LYS A 118 12.61 -1.84 -5.43
CA LYS A 118 12.77 -3.30 -5.43
C LYS A 118 13.42 -3.83 -6.72
N GLN A 119 13.27 -3.11 -7.83
CA GLN A 119 14.01 -3.35 -9.08
C GLN A 119 15.47 -2.87 -9.02
N GLY A 120 15.87 -2.19 -7.93
CA GLY A 120 17.22 -1.62 -7.76
C GLY A 120 17.37 -0.18 -8.27
N ASP A 121 16.33 0.41 -8.84
CA ASP A 121 16.35 1.81 -9.28
C ASP A 121 15.96 2.76 -8.14
N HIS A 122 16.89 2.92 -7.19
CA HIS A 122 16.69 3.79 -6.02
C HIS A 122 16.67 5.28 -6.40
N THR A 123 17.24 5.65 -7.55
CA THR A 123 17.24 7.04 -8.02
C THR A 123 15.84 7.42 -8.49
N LEU A 124 15.24 6.60 -9.37
CA LEU A 124 13.86 6.77 -9.80
C LEU A 124 12.89 6.69 -8.62
N ALA A 125 13.10 5.75 -7.70
CA ALA A 125 12.26 5.62 -6.51
C ALA A 125 12.23 6.92 -5.68
N ARG A 126 13.40 7.51 -5.40
CA ARG A 126 13.49 8.80 -4.70
C ARG A 126 12.83 9.91 -5.49
N GLU A 127 13.09 9.98 -6.80
CA GLU A 127 12.49 10.99 -7.67
C GLU A 127 10.96 10.95 -7.62
N LEU A 128 10.36 9.76 -7.71
CA LEU A 128 8.91 9.56 -7.61
C LEU A 128 8.35 10.04 -6.26
N ILE A 129 9.03 9.75 -5.14
CA ILE A 129 8.64 10.25 -3.81
C ILE A 129 8.78 11.77 -3.68
N TYR A 130 9.80 12.37 -4.32
CA TYR A 130 10.03 13.81 -4.25
C TYR A 130 9.11 14.63 -5.15
N LYS A 131 8.79 14.10 -6.34
CA LYS A 131 7.90 14.70 -7.33
C LYS A 131 6.43 14.53 -7.00
N ALA A 132 6.07 13.59 -6.12
CA ALA A 132 4.71 13.48 -5.66
C ALA A 132 4.22 14.82 -5.06
N PRO A 133 3.00 15.27 -5.40
CA PRO A 133 2.56 16.64 -5.17
C PRO A 133 2.74 17.04 -3.70
N LYS A 134 3.48 18.13 -3.46
CA LYS A 134 3.59 18.74 -2.14
C LYS A 134 2.18 19.16 -1.72
N SER A 135 1.76 18.78 -0.52
CA SER A 135 0.48 19.22 0.03
C SER A 135 0.43 20.76 -0.01
N SER A 136 -0.51 21.32 -0.76
CA SER A 136 -0.87 22.72 -0.58
C SER A 136 -1.36 22.88 0.87
N GLN A 137 -1.00 23.99 1.51
CA GLN A 137 -1.20 24.29 2.94
C GLN A 137 -2.68 24.30 3.41
N PHE A 138 -3.63 23.82 2.61
CA PHE A 138 -5.06 24.03 2.81
C PHE A 138 -5.81 22.88 3.51
N PHE A 139 -5.17 21.78 3.91
CA PHE A 139 -5.86 20.68 4.63
C PHE A 139 -4.96 19.94 5.62
N GLU A 140 -4.86 20.41 6.86
CA GLU A 140 -3.97 19.88 7.92
C GLU A 140 -4.20 18.40 8.29
N LEU A 141 -5.42 17.88 8.14
CA LEU A 141 -5.70 16.44 8.34
C LEU A 141 -5.34 15.57 7.12
N ARG A 142 -5.52 16.09 5.90
CA ARG A 142 -5.17 15.37 4.65
C ARG A 142 -3.67 15.42 4.37
N SER A 143 -3.00 16.49 4.78
CA SER A 143 -1.53 16.62 4.68
C SER A 143 -0.82 15.56 5.50
N ALA A 144 -1.43 15.09 6.58
CA ALA A 144 -0.80 14.13 7.47
C ALA A 144 -0.92 12.68 6.98
N PHE A 145 -2.05 12.27 6.40
CA PHE A 145 -2.14 10.97 5.70
C PHE A 145 -1.15 10.91 4.53
N ILE A 146 -1.09 12.00 3.73
CA ILE A 146 -0.10 12.19 2.66
C ILE A 146 1.33 12.08 3.21
N PHE A 147 1.62 12.73 4.33
CA PHE A 147 2.90 12.65 5.02
C PHE A 147 3.23 11.21 5.40
N LEU A 148 2.32 10.48 6.05
CA LEU A 148 2.54 9.10 6.49
C LEU A 148 2.84 8.15 5.34
N HIS A 149 2.10 8.26 4.24
CA HIS A 149 2.37 7.48 3.03
C HIS A 149 3.76 7.76 2.47
N ARG A 150 4.10 9.05 2.35
CA ARG A 150 5.37 9.49 1.79
C ARG A 150 6.54 9.09 2.67
N SER A 151 6.43 9.32 3.98
CA SER A 151 7.50 9.01 4.95
C SER A 151 7.71 7.51 5.07
N CYS A 152 6.63 6.72 5.15
CA CYS A 152 6.73 5.26 5.17
C CYS A 152 7.31 4.72 3.85
N GLY A 153 6.87 5.26 2.70
CA GLY A 153 7.41 4.89 1.40
C GLY A 153 8.90 5.22 1.26
N ALA A 154 9.31 6.41 1.67
CA ALA A 154 10.72 6.82 1.71
C ALA A 154 11.53 5.88 2.60
N ALA A 155 11.03 5.53 3.79
CA ALA A 155 11.70 4.59 4.68
C ALA A 155 11.92 3.21 4.01
N CYS A 156 10.90 2.67 3.33
CA CYS A 156 11.02 1.39 2.62
C CYS A 156 12.03 1.43 1.47
N ILE A 157 12.13 2.55 0.76
CA ILE A 157 13.09 2.76 -0.32
C ILE A 157 14.51 2.80 0.23
N GLU A 158 14.76 3.62 1.26
CA GLU A 158 16.09 3.73 1.88
C GLU A 158 16.51 2.42 2.55
N LEU A 159 15.57 1.70 3.17
CA LEU A 159 15.82 0.36 3.73
C LEU A 159 16.28 -0.61 2.64
N THR A 160 15.56 -0.65 1.51
CA THR A 160 15.92 -1.52 0.37
C THR A 160 17.25 -1.11 -0.25
N ALA A 161 17.60 0.18 -0.22
CA ALA A 161 18.88 0.70 -0.70
C ALA A 161 20.05 0.49 0.29
N GLY A 162 19.81 -0.10 1.47
CA GLY A 162 20.82 -0.28 2.53
C GLY A 162 21.22 1.02 3.24
N ALA A 163 20.47 2.11 3.05
CA ALA A 163 20.71 3.40 3.71
C ALA A 163 19.99 3.45 5.07
N TYR A 164 20.44 2.61 6.00
CA TYR A 164 19.74 2.32 7.26
C TYR A 164 19.48 3.56 8.12
N ASP A 165 20.45 4.47 8.29
CA ASP A 165 20.26 5.70 9.07
C ASP A 165 19.12 6.59 8.53
N LYS A 166 19.00 6.66 7.20
CA LYS A 166 17.93 7.42 6.53
C LYS A 166 16.59 6.71 6.67
N ALA A 167 16.59 5.38 6.50
CA ALA A 167 15.40 4.56 6.67
C ALA A 167 14.84 4.68 8.10
N GLU A 168 15.71 4.58 9.10
CA GLU A 168 15.40 4.75 10.52
C GLU A 168 14.78 6.13 10.78
N SER A 169 15.43 7.20 10.33
CA SER A 169 14.92 8.57 10.48
C SER A 169 13.50 8.73 9.92
N HIS A 170 13.23 8.14 8.75
CA HIS A 170 11.90 8.17 8.15
C HIS A 170 10.87 7.29 8.89
N PHE A 171 11.25 6.12 9.39
CA PHE A 171 10.36 5.27 10.19
C PHE A 171 10.00 5.94 11.52
N ILE A 172 10.94 6.58 12.21
CA ILE A 172 10.68 7.33 13.44
C ILE A 172 9.68 8.46 13.17
N ALA A 173 9.92 9.29 12.16
CA ALA A 173 9.02 10.38 11.79
C ALA A 173 7.61 9.85 11.44
N THR A 174 7.52 8.69 10.80
CA THR A 174 6.23 8.04 10.50
C THR A 174 5.52 7.60 11.77
N ILE A 175 6.23 7.01 12.74
CA ILE A 175 5.66 6.59 14.03
C ILE A 175 5.13 7.79 14.81
N GLU A 176 5.90 8.87 14.89
CA GLU A 176 5.48 10.12 15.55
C GLU A 176 4.20 10.68 14.91
N GLY A 177 4.15 10.74 13.58
CA GLY A 177 2.94 11.14 12.85
C GLY A 177 1.75 10.21 13.15
N CYS A 178 1.98 8.91 13.27
CA CYS A 178 0.93 7.95 13.61
C CYS A 178 0.41 8.13 15.04
N ASP A 179 1.26 8.50 15.99
CA ASP A 179 0.87 8.68 17.40
C ASP A 179 -0.02 9.90 17.61
N ILE A 180 0.13 10.92 16.77
CA ILE A 180 -0.75 12.09 16.76
C ILE A 180 -2.14 11.73 16.18
N GLN A 181 -2.22 10.76 15.26
CA GLN A 181 -3.40 10.55 14.42
C GLN A 181 -4.12 9.20 14.60
N GLY A 182 -3.53 8.26 15.32
CA GLY A 182 -4.09 6.93 15.54
C GLY A 182 -3.96 5.99 14.33
N HIS A 183 -3.08 6.24 13.37
CA HIS A 183 -2.88 5.38 12.20
C HIS A 183 -2.04 4.14 12.52
N LEU A 184 -2.68 3.09 13.06
CA LEU A 184 -2.01 1.89 13.58
C LEU A 184 -1.24 1.09 12.51
N ASN A 185 -1.70 1.09 11.25
CA ASN A 185 -1.09 0.29 10.18
C ASN A 185 0.32 0.79 9.84
N PHE A 186 0.48 2.09 9.58
CA PHE A 186 1.80 2.69 9.30
C PHE A 186 2.74 2.56 10.49
N LYS A 187 2.22 2.69 11.72
CA LYS A 187 3.02 2.48 12.93
C LYS A 187 3.53 1.04 13.02
N ALA A 188 2.69 0.05 12.74
CA ALA A 188 3.08 -1.35 12.75
C ALA A 188 4.14 -1.65 11.67
N TYR A 189 3.96 -1.15 10.44
CA TYR A 189 4.95 -1.29 9.37
C TYR A 189 6.27 -0.62 9.72
N SER A 190 6.23 0.57 10.30
CA SER A 190 7.43 1.32 10.67
C SER A 190 8.21 0.64 11.79
N LYS A 191 7.52 0.13 12.81
CA LYS A 191 8.16 -0.66 13.88
C LYS A 191 8.82 -1.91 13.34
N ARG A 192 8.18 -2.62 12.40
CA ARG A 192 8.78 -3.76 11.74
C ARG A 192 10.05 -3.35 10.97
N GLY A 193 10.00 -2.25 10.23
CA GLY A 193 11.16 -1.73 9.49
C GLY A 193 12.34 -1.40 10.42
N LEU A 194 12.08 -0.79 11.59
CA LEU A 194 13.12 -0.58 12.61
C LEU A 194 13.71 -1.89 13.14
N GLY A 195 12.88 -2.92 13.35
CA GLY A 195 13.38 -4.25 13.71
C GLY A 195 14.25 -4.88 12.63
N GLU A 196 13.92 -4.69 11.34
CA GLU A 196 14.74 -5.14 10.21
C GLU A 196 16.11 -4.41 10.18
N ILE A 197 16.13 -3.10 10.50
CA ILE A 197 17.38 -2.33 10.62
C ILE A 197 18.22 -2.82 11.81
N ALA A 198 17.62 -2.97 12.99
CA ALA A 198 18.30 -3.46 14.18
C ALA A 198 18.91 -4.85 13.94
N PHE A 199 18.18 -5.74 13.26
CA PHE A 199 18.69 -7.04 12.86
C PHE A 199 19.87 -6.91 11.88
N ALA A 200 19.82 -6.01 10.90
CA ALA A 200 20.92 -5.78 9.96
C ALA A 200 22.18 -5.23 10.66
N HIS A 201 22.04 -4.57 11.80
CA HIS A 201 23.13 -4.08 12.65
C HIS A 201 23.57 -5.09 13.74
N ASP A 202 23.02 -6.30 13.76
CA ASP A 202 23.25 -7.32 14.79
C ASP A 202 22.84 -6.89 16.23
N ASP A 203 21.95 -5.89 16.34
CA ASP A 203 21.35 -5.51 17.63
C ASP A 203 20.06 -6.31 17.87
N LEU A 204 20.25 -7.56 18.29
CA LEU A 204 19.15 -8.49 18.56
C LEU A 204 18.25 -8.06 19.73
N ALA A 205 18.72 -7.17 20.60
CA ALA A 205 17.93 -6.65 21.70
C ALA A 205 16.88 -5.63 21.21
N LEU A 206 17.24 -4.81 20.21
CA LEU A 206 16.33 -3.86 19.57
C LEU A 206 15.50 -4.49 18.44
N ALA A 207 15.92 -5.63 17.89
CA ALA A 207 15.18 -6.34 16.84
C ALA A 207 13.96 -7.13 17.33
N ALA A 208 13.86 -7.41 18.64
CA ALA A 208 12.88 -8.32 19.26
C ALA A 208 11.53 -7.68 19.65
#